data_AF-A0A9D9C183-F1
#
_entry.id   AF-A0A9D9C183-F1
#
_cell.length_a   1.000
_cell.length_b   1.000
_cell.length_c   1.000
_cell.angle_alpha   90.00
_cell.angle_beta   90.00
_cell.angle_gamma   90.00
#
_symmetry.space_group_name_H-M   'P 1'
#
loop_
_entity.id
_entity.type
_entity.pdbx_description
1 polymer ?
#
loop_
_entity_poly.entity_id
_entity_poly.type
_entity_poly.pdbx_seq_one_letter_code
_entity_poly.pdbx_strand_id
1 'polypeptide(L)'
;MKKILVHIASVIIVALLLAGCSSARHVPEGKYLLNDIHIHINDSTKSITKEEMINYVRQQPNHKVLWAAKLQLGVYNLSGKDSTKWYNKWVRKMGEPPVVYDSTLTRQSVNQLQKALINMGYLSATVTSDTTINQKKRKINVDYTLTPGTPHKIRNIDFELYNDSIR
;
A
#
# COMPACT_ATOMS: atom_id res chain seq x y z
N MET A 1 -32.84 30.85 -1.45
CA MET A 1 -31.49 31.26 -1.90
C MET A 1 -30.56 31.67 -0.74
N LYS A 2 -30.87 32.69 0.07
CA LYS A 2 -30.02 33.10 1.22
C LYS A 2 -29.72 31.97 2.24
N LYS A 3 -30.72 31.15 2.59
CA LYS A 3 -30.52 30.01 3.51
C LYS A 3 -29.55 28.96 2.94
N ILE A 4 -29.64 28.65 1.65
CA ILE A 4 -28.73 27.72 0.96
C ILE A 4 -27.30 28.27 0.97
N LEU A 5 -27.14 29.57 0.71
CA LEU A 5 -25.85 30.25 0.76
C LEU A 5 -25.17 30.14 2.15
N VAL A 6 -25.95 30.28 3.22
CA VAL A 6 -25.47 30.15 4.61
C VAL A 6 -25.02 28.72 4.94
N HIS A 7 -25.75 27.70 4.46
CA HIS A 7 -25.35 26.30 4.68
C HIS A 7 -24.07 25.96 3.91
N ILE A 8 -23.95 26.42 2.66
CA ILE A 8 -22.73 26.26 1.86
C ILE A 8 -21.55 26.94 2.56
N ALA A 9 -21.72 28.18 3.03
CA ALA A 9 -20.68 28.91 3.75
C ALA A 9 -20.25 28.19 5.04
N SER A 10 -21.20 27.65 5.82
CA SER A 10 -20.93 26.85 7.02
C SER A 10 -20.08 25.60 6.71
N VAL A 11 -20.45 24.85 5.67
CA VAL A 11 -19.69 23.66 5.25
C VAL A 11 -18.28 24.03 4.80
N ILE A 12 -18.12 25.13 4.06
CA ILE A 12 -16.81 25.62 3.61
C ILE A 12 -15.94 26.04 4.80
N ILE A 13 -16.50 26.73 5.81
CA ILE A 13 -15.77 27.12 7.03
C ILE A 13 -15.31 25.90 7.80
N VAL A 14 -16.18 24.89 7.98
CA VAL A 14 -15.81 23.63 8.64
C VAL A 14 -14.71 22.90 7.85
N ALA A 15 -14.79 22.87 6.52
CA ALA A 15 -13.76 22.27 5.67
C ALA A 15 -12.40 23.00 5.79
N LEU A 16 -12.40 24.34 5.86
CA LEU A 16 -11.20 25.15 6.05
C LEU A 16 -10.54 24.90 7.42
N LEU A 17 -11.32 24.75 8.49
CA LEU A 17 -10.81 24.44 9.83
C LEU A 17 -10.17 23.04 9.90
N LEU A 18 -10.66 22.09 9.11
CA LEU A 18 -10.12 20.73 9.05
C LEU A 18 -8.85 20.61 8.17
N ALA A 19 -8.58 21.59 7.30
CA ALA A 19 -7.46 21.56 6.36
C ALA A 19 -6.06 21.65 7.02
N GLY A 20 -5.99 22.11 8.27
CA GLY A 20 -4.72 22.26 9.02
C GLY A 20 -4.19 20.97 9.66
N CYS A 21 -4.96 19.87 9.67
CA CYS A 21 -4.54 18.65 10.34
C CYS A 21 -3.54 17.86 9.48
N SER A 22 -2.30 17.71 9.95
CA SER A 22 -1.31 16.86 9.30
C SER A 22 -1.72 15.39 9.36
N SER A 23 -1.77 14.71 8.21
CA SER A 23 -2.06 13.25 8.17
C SER A 23 -0.99 12.41 8.89
N ALA A 24 0.20 12.97 9.13
CA ALA A 24 1.31 12.32 9.82
C ALA A 24 1.40 12.70 11.31
N ARG A 25 0.38 13.35 11.88
CA ARG A 25 0.39 13.88 13.26
C ARG A 25 0.72 12.82 14.32
N HIS A 26 0.22 11.59 14.15
CA HIS A 26 0.44 10.48 15.08
C HIS A 26 1.59 9.55 14.68
N VAL A 27 2.37 9.90 13.65
CA VAL A 27 3.56 9.14 13.27
C VAL A 27 4.72 9.47 14.22
N PRO A 28 5.42 8.47 14.79
CA PRO A 28 6.56 8.70 15.68
C PRO A 28 7.65 9.57 15.06
N GLU A 29 8.38 10.33 15.86
CA GLU A 29 9.47 11.17 15.38
C GLU A 29 10.55 10.34 14.67
N GLY A 30 11.17 10.92 13.62
CA GLY A 30 12.13 10.21 12.77
C GLY A 30 11.52 9.14 11.84
N LYS A 31 10.21 8.91 11.89
CA LYS A 31 9.49 7.97 11.02
C LYS A 31 8.56 8.67 10.03
N TYR A 32 8.20 7.95 8.97
CA TYR A 32 7.35 8.41 7.86
C TYR A 32 6.07 7.59 7.75
N LEU A 33 4.97 8.27 7.41
CA LEU A 33 3.72 7.62 7.01
C LEU A 33 3.88 6.98 5.64
N LEU A 34 3.56 5.69 5.50
CA LEU A 34 3.42 5.04 4.21
C LEU A 34 2.22 5.64 3.47
N ASN A 35 2.53 6.48 2.47
CA ASN A 35 1.52 7.26 1.77
C ASN A 35 0.98 6.54 0.55
N ASP A 36 1.85 5.95 -0.27
CA ASP A 36 1.42 5.21 -1.46
C ASP A 36 2.38 4.11 -1.84
N ILE A 37 1.87 3.16 -2.63
CA ILE A 37 2.66 2.12 -3.26
C ILE A 37 2.37 2.14 -4.76
N HIS A 38 3.44 2.15 -5.56
CA HIS A 38 3.35 2.09 -7.00
C HIS A 38 4.04 0.81 -7.48
N ILE A 39 3.34 0.07 -8.35
CA ILE A 39 3.89 -1.11 -9.01
C ILE A 39 4.05 -0.75 -10.49
N HIS A 40 5.29 -0.79 -10.96
CA HIS A 40 5.68 -0.61 -12.35
C HIS A 40 6.07 -1.97 -12.91
N ILE A 41 5.47 -2.35 -14.05
CA ILE A 41 5.68 -3.66 -14.66
C ILE A 41 6.26 -3.42 -16.04
N ASN A 42 7.53 -3.78 -16.20
CA ASN A 42 8.26 -3.74 -17.47
C ASN A 42 8.10 -5.10 -18.18
N ASP A 43 6.86 -5.45 -18.50
CA ASP A 43 6.50 -6.69 -19.20
C ASP A 43 6.13 -6.40 -20.65
N SER A 44 6.89 -6.98 -21.59
CA SER A 44 6.61 -6.88 -23.02
C SER A 44 5.37 -7.69 -23.42
N THR A 45 4.97 -8.69 -22.64
CA THR A 45 3.85 -9.60 -22.94
C THR A 45 2.49 -9.10 -22.42
N LYS A 46 2.49 -8.13 -21.49
CA LYS A 46 1.30 -7.57 -20.80
C LYS A 46 0.40 -8.61 -20.14
N SER A 47 0.98 -9.73 -19.72
CA SER A 47 0.24 -10.84 -19.11
C SER A 47 0.11 -10.69 -17.59
N ILE A 48 0.95 -9.86 -16.97
CA ILE A 48 0.96 -9.64 -15.52
C ILE A 48 0.27 -8.32 -15.17
N THR A 49 -0.66 -8.37 -14.23
CA THR A 49 -1.44 -7.20 -13.77
C THR A 49 -0.92 -6.65 -12.43
N LYS A 50 -1.18 -5.37 -12.14
CA LYS A 50 -0.79 -4.75 -10.86
C LYS A 50 -1.64 -5.29 -9.71
N GLU A 51 -2.88 -5.61 -10.01
CA GLU A 51 -3.91 -6.13 -9.11
C GLU A 51 -3.57 -7.55 -8.63
N GLU A 52 -2.91 -8.36 -9.46
CA GLU A 52 -2.35 -9.64 -9.01
C GLU A 52 -1.13 -9.42 -8.12
N MET A 53 -0.22 -8.54 -8.55
CA MET A 53 1.06 -8.34 -7.88
C MET A 53 0.94 -7.68 -6.50
N ILE A 54 -0.08 -6.85 -6.28
CA ILE A 54 -0.31 -6.18 -4.99
C ILE A 54 -0.51 -7.18 -3.83
N ASN A 55 -0.99 -8.41 -4.12
CA ASN A 55 -1.21 -9.44 -3.10
C ASN A 55 0.10 -10.01 -2.51
N TYR A 56 1.23 -9.80 -3.20
CA TYR A 56 2.56 -10.20 -2.74
C TYR A 56 3.30 -9.08 -2.00
N VAL A 57 2.68 -7.91 -1.84
CA VAL A 57 3.26 -6.77 -1.11
C VAL A 57 2.87 -6.87 0.37
N ARG A 58 3.88 -6.86 1.25
CA ARG A 58 3.71 -7.09 2.70
C ARG A 58 3.12 -5.94 3.49
N GLN A 59 3.33 -4.71 3.05
CA GLN A 59 2.79 -3.51 3.69
C GLN A 59 1.93 -2.76 2.70
N GLN A 60 0.78 -2.26 3.14
CA GLN A 60 -0.12 -1.43 2.34
C GLN A 60 -0.37 -0.11 3.06
N PRO A 61 -0.52 1.01 2.34
CA PRO A 61 -0.89 2.27 2.96
C PRO A 61 -2.31 2.16 3.56
N ASN A 62 -2.65 3.06 4.48
CA ASN A 62 -4.00 3.20 5.02
C ASN A 62 -5.07 3.20 3.92
N HIS A 63 -6.22 2.61 4.23
CA HIS A 63 -7.30 2.40 3.27
C HIS A 63 -7.77 3.72 2.61
N LYS A 64 -7.86 3.72 1.28
CA LYS A 64 -8.41 4.84 0.50
C LYS A 64 -9.87 4.54 0.15
N VAL A 65 -10.77 5.41 0.60
CA VAL A 65 -12.17 5.42 0.18
C VAL A 65 -12.27 6.16 -1.15
N LEU A 66 -13.03 5.62 -2.10
CA LEU A 66 -13.24 6.20 -3.43
C LEU A 66 -11.91 6.70 -4.03
N TRP A 67 -10.94 5.78 -4.18
CA TRP A 67 -9.64 5.94 -4.85
C TRP A 67 -8.66 7.03 -4.32
N ALA A 68 -9.10 8.01 -3.53
CA ALA A 68 -8.26 9.15 -3.12
C ALA A 68 -8.15 9.37 -1.62
N ALA A 69 -9.24 9.19 -0.86
CA ALA A 69 -9.33 9.77 0.48
C ALA A 69 -9.06 8.74 1.57
N LYS A 70 -8.02 8.96 2.37
CA LYS A 70 -7.73 8.16 3.59
C LYS A 70 -8.63 8.61 4.76
N LEU A 71 -9.95 8.45 4.61
CA LEU A 71 -10.94 9.00 5.55
C LEU A 71 -10.78 8.44 6.96
N GLN A 72 -10.56 7.13 7.10
CA GLN A 72 -10.38 6.48 8.41
C GLN A 72 -9.11 6.97 9.13
N LEU A 73 -8.02 7.19 8.39
CA LEU A 73 -6.82 7.85 8.93
C LEU A 73 -7.10 9.30 9.35
N GLY A 74 -7.92 10.01 8.57
CA GLY A 74 -8.39 11.35 8.91
C GLY A 74 -9.12 11.36 10.25
N VAL A 75 -10.10 10.46 10.43
CA VAL A 75 -10.84 10.27 11.68
C VAL A 75 -9.88 9.98 12.83
N TYR A 76 -8.94 9.05 12.67
CA TYR A 76 -7.94 8.75 13.71
C TYR A 76 -7.14 9.99 14.12
N ASN A 77 -6.74 10.83 13.15
CA ASN A 77 -5.96 12.04 13.38
C ASN A 77 -6.74 13.19 14.04
N LEU A 78 -8.07 13.11 14.13
CA LEU A 78 -8.89 14.01 14.94
C LEU A 78 -8.73 13.74 16.44
N SER A 79 -8.27 12.54 16.83
CA SER A 79 -8.02 12.24 18.23
C SER A 79 -6.85 13.06 18.80
N GLY A 80 -6.94 13.42 20.06
CA GLY A 80 -5.82 14.00 20.81
C GLY A 80 -4.77 12.94 21.13
N LYS A 81 -3.56 13.38 21.53
CA LYS A 81 -2.47 12.47 21.96
C LYS A 81 -2.81 11.72 23.25
N ASP A 82 -3.56 12.36 24.14
CA ASP A 82 -3.97 11.80 25.43
C ASP A 82 -5.04 10.70 25.27
N SER A 83 -4.64 9.45 25.46
CA SER A 83 -5.53 8.29 25.31
C SER A 83 -6.42 8.01 26.53
N THR A 84 -6.30 8.77 27.62
CA THR A 84 -7.09 8.52 28.84
C THR A 84 -8.55 8.93 28.67
N LYS A 85 -8.80 9.98 27.88
CA LYS A 85 -10.13 10.55 27.65
C LYS A 85 -11.00 9.64 26.78
N TRP A 86 -12.24 9.43 27.20
CA TRP A 86 -13.18 8.51 26.55
C TRP A 86 -13.45 8.87 25.07
N TYR A 87 -13.55 10.16 24.75
CA TYR A 87 -13.80 10.61 23.38
C TYR A 87 -12.61 10.30 22.44
N ASN A 88 -11.36 10.39 22.92
CA ASN A 88 -10.19 10.04 22.11
C ASN A 88 -10.16 8.54 21.81
N LYS A 89 -10.54 7.70 22.78
CA LYS A 89 -10.68 6.25 22.55
C LYS A 89 -11.78 5.96 21.52
N TRP A 90 -12.91 6.64 21.61
CA TRP A 90 -14.02 6.47 20.67
C TRP A 90 -13.62 6.86 19.23
N VAL A 91 -12.99 8.02 19.04
CA VAL A 91 -12.52 8.49 17.73
C VAL A 91 -11.46 7.55 17.15
N ARG A 92 -10.48 7.10 17.96
CA ARG A 92 -9.46 6.13 17.51
C ARG A 92 -10.06 4.79 17.10
N LYS A 93 -11.11 4.34 17.78
CA LYS A 93 -11.82 3.09 17.46
C LYS A 93 -12.54 3.14 16.11
N MET A 94 -13.00 4.32 15.69
CA MET A 94 -13.66 4.49 14.39
C MET A 94 -12.69 4.73 13.22
N GLY A 95 -11.46 5.14 13.52
CA GLY A 95 -10.42 5.42 12.53
C GLY A 95 -9.39 4.30 12.41
N GLU A 96 -8.45 4.49 11.49
CA GLU A 96 -7.31 3.59 11.30
C GLU A 96 -6.03 4.30 11.75
N PRO A 97 -5.16 3.67 12.56
CA PRO A 97 -3.88 4.26 12.95
C PRO A 97 -2.98 4.47 11.72
N PRO A 98 -2.03 5.44 11.77
CA PRO A 98 -1.11 5.67 10.67
C PRO A 98 -0.24 4.45 10.41
N VAL A 99 -0.21 3.98 9.15
CA VAL A 99 0.73 2.94 8.74
C VAL A 99 2.12 3.55 8.61
N VAL A 100 3.04 3.14 9.48
CA VAL A 100 4.43 3.60 9.47
C VAL A 100 5.24 2.74 8.52
N TYR A 101 6.06 3.38 7.68
CA TYR A 101 6.92 2.67 6.74
C TYR A 101 7.96 1.78 7.42
N ASP A 102 8.09 0.55 6.92
CA ASP A 102 9.11 -0.42 7.33
C ASP A 102 9.92 -0.91 6.11
N SER A 103 11.23 -0.67 6.13
CA SER A 103 12.16 -1.10 5.07
C SER A 103 12.37 -2.61 5.01
N THR A 104 12.18 -3.32 6.12
CA THR A 104 12.26 -4.78 6.17
C THR A 104 11.08 -5.40 5.43
N LEU A 105 9.88 -4.84 5.60
CA LEU A 105 8.70 -5.28 4.85
C LEU A 105 8.83 -4.97 3.36
N THR A 106 9.44 -3.85 2.97
CA THR A 106 9.79 -3.56 1.56
C THR A 106 10.68 -4.65 0.97
N ARG A 107 11.78 -4.98 1.66
CA ARG A 107 12.72 -6.02 1.20
C ARG A 107 12.04 -7.40 1.11
N GLN A 108 11.17 -7.73 2.05
CA GLN A 108 10.38 -8.97 1.98
C GLN A 108 9.41 -8.96 0.79
N SER A 109 8.79 -7.82 0.51
CA SER A 109 7.89 -7.66 -0.65
C SER A 109 8.64 -7.86 -1.96
N VAL A 110 9.85 -7.31 -2.11
CA VAL A 110 10.71 -7.55 -3.28
C VAL A 110 10.92 -9.05 -3.50
N ASN A 111 11.31 -9.77 -2.44
CA ASN A 111 11.53 -11.22 -2.52
C ASN A 111 10.25 -12.00 -2.86
N GLN A 112 9.09 -11.58 -2.35
CA GLN A 112 7.82 -12.25 -2.63
C GLN A 112 7.34 -11.99 -4.05
N LEU A 113 7.44 -10.75 -4.53
CA LEU A 113 7.13 -10.38 -5.92
C LEU A 113 8.02 -11.16 -6.89
N GLN A 114 9.32 -11.23 -6.63
CA GLN A 114 10.24 -11.98 -7.48
C GLN A 114 9.90 -13.47 -7.51
N LYS A 115 9.61 -14.08 -6.35
CA LYS A 115 9.17 -15.48 -6.26
C LYS A 115 7.86 -15.72 -7.01
N ALA A 116 6.90 -14.80 -6.91
CA ALA A 116 5.63 -14.90 -7.62
C ALA A 116 5.86 -14.94 -9.14
N LEU A 117 6.70 -14.04 -9.66
CA LEU A 117 7.06 -14.02 -11.09
C LEU A 117 7.75 -15.32 -11.52
N ILE A 118 8.71 -15.83 -10.74
CA ILE A 118 9.38 -17.11 -11.02
C ILE A 118 8.36 -18.26 -11.08
N ASN A 119 7.44 -18.31 -10.12
CA ASN A 119 6.38 -19.32 -10.09
C ASN A 119 5.39 -19.22 -11.27
N MET A 120 5.24 -18.01 -11.84
CA MET A 120 4.46 -17.78 -13.07
C MET A 120 5.23 -18.16 -14.35
N GLY A 121 6.47 -18.64 -14.24
CA GLY A 121 7.30 -19.08 -15.37
C GLY A 121 8.37 -18.07 -15.82
N TYR A 122 8.50 -16.92 -15.14
CA TYR A 122 9.50 -15.90 -15.44
C TYR A 122 10.78 -16.14 -14.62
N LEU A 123 11.55 -17.16 -15.01
CA LEU A 123 12.71 -17.62 -14.23
C LEU A 123 13.82 -16.57 -14.07
N SER A 124 13.95 -15.66 -15.03
CA SER A 124 14.92 -14.55 -15.01
C SER A 124 14.35 -13.24 -14.43
N ALA A 125 13.20 -13.30 -13.76
CA ALA A 125 12.53 -12.11 -13.24
C ALA A 125 13.38 -11.38 -12.20
N THR A 126 13.44 -10.06 -12.34
CA THR A 126 14.11 -9.16 -11.37
C THR A 126 13.12 -8.15 -10.83
N VAL A 127 13.20 -7.88 -9.53
CA VAL A 127 12.36 -6.88 -8.85
C VAL A 127 13.26 -5.94 -8.07
N THR A 128 13.05 -4.64 -8.24
CA THR A 128 13.72 -3.60 -7.45
C THR A 128 12.69 -2.76 -6.70
N SER A 129 13.14 -2.08 -5.64
CA SER A 129 12.32 -1.16 -4.86
C SER A 129 13.05 0.15 -4.64
N ASP A 130 12.36 1.26 -4.89
CA ASP A 130 12.80 2.62 -4.61
C ASP A 130 11.81 3.30 -3.65
N THR A 131 12.23 4.44 -3.08
CA THR A 131 11.37 5.22 -2.19
C THR A 131 11.47 6.71 -2.46
N THR A 132 10.32 7.37 -2.51
CA THR A 132 10.22 8.83 -2.66
C THR A 132 9.75 9.46 -1.35
N ILE A 133 10.57 10.32 -0.75
CA ILE A 133 10.30 10.93 0.57
C ILE A 133 9.81 12.37 0.42
N ASN A 134 8.69 12.69 1.06
CA ASN A 134 8.24 14.06 1.29
C ASN A 134 8.54 14.47 2.74
N GLN A 135 9.66 15.17 2.94
CA GLN A 135 10.14 15.60 4.27
C GLN A 135 9.13 16.51 4.98
N LYS A 136 8.60 17.52 4.28
CA LYS A 136 7.66 18.51 4.86
C LYS A 136 6.38 17.85 5.39
N LYS A 137 5.86 16.85 4.67
CA LYS A 137 4.62 16.14 5.05
C LYS A 137 4.87 14.88 5.88
N ARG A 138 6.14 14.50 6.11
CA ARG A 138 6.55 13.25 6.76
C ARG A 138 5.89 12.01 6.16
N LYS A 139 5.91 11.94 4.83
CA LYS A 139 5.30 10.88 4.01
C LYS A 139 6.34 10.22 3.12
N ILE A 140 6.16 8.94 2.85
CA ILE A 140 7.00 8.16 1.94
C ILE A 140 6.13 7.34 0.99
N ASN A 141 6.50 7.33 -0.29
CA ASN A 141 5.96 6.43 -1.29
C ASN A 141 6.99 5.33 -1.57
N VAL A 142 6.51 4.12 -1.89
CA VAL A 142 7.36 2.98 -2.27
C VAL A 142 7.03 2.59 -3.70
N ASP A 143 8.07 2.51 -4.53
CA ASP A 143 7.98 2.23 -5.95
C ASP A 143 8.63 0.88 -6.21
N TYR A 144 7.84 -0.12 -6.62
CA TYR A 144 8.36 -1.44 -7.02
C TYR A 144 8.42 -1.51 -8.54
N THR A 145 9.60 -1.87 -9.07
CA THR A 145 9.80 -2.08 -10.51
C THR A 145 10.04 -3.56 -10.78
N LEU A 146 9.09 -4.19 -11.47
CA LEU A 146 9.10 -5.59 -11.83
C LEU A 146 9.56 -5.71 -13.29
N THR A 147 10.60 -6.50 -13.54
CA THR A 147 11.10 -6.82 -14.88
C THR A 147 11.05 -8.34 -15.07
N PRO A 148 9.94 -8.89 -15.58
CA PRO A 148 9.73 -10.34 -15.67
C PRO A 148 10.63 -11.03 -16.70
N GLY A 149 10.92 -10.39 -17.83
CA GLY A 149 11.65 -11.01 -18.94
C GLY A 149 10.78 -11.97 -19.76
N THR A 150 11.37 -13.00 -20.36
CA THR A 150 10.63 -13.96 -21.20
C THR A 150 10.09 -15.13 -20.39
N PRO A 151 8.80 -15.51 -20.56
CA PRO A 151 8.24 -16.65 -19.87
C PRO A 151 8.81 -17.95 -20.44
N HIS A 152 9.20 -18.86 -19.55
CA HIS A 152 9.64 -20.20 -19.90
C HIS A 152 8.44 -21.13 -20.06
N LYS A 153 8.51 -22.04 -21.04
CA LYS A 153 7.51 -23.09 -21.26
C LYS A 153 8.14 -24.45 -21.05
N ILE A 154 7.38 -25.37 -20.47
CA ILE A 154 7.80 -26.77 -20.34
C ILE A 154 7.86 -27.37 -21.75
N ARG A 155 9.01 -27.92 -22.12
CA ARG A 155 9.21 -28.55 -23.45
C ARG A 155 8.89 -30.04 -23.42
N ASN A 156 9.37 -30.75 -22.40
CA ASN A 156 9.20 -32.19 -22.25
C ASN A 156 9.08 -32.56 -20.76
N ILE A 157 8.36 -33.62 -20.46
CA ILE A 157 8.27 -34.20 -19.12
C ILE A 157 8.59 -35.69 -19.27
N ASP A 158 9.75 -36.09 -18.77
CA ASP A 158 10.19 -37.48 -18.76
C ASP A 158 9.92 -38.10 -17.40
N PHE A 159 9.26 -39.27 -17.39
CA PHE A 159 8.97 -40.01 -16.17
C PHE A 159 9.85 -41.26 -16.12
N GLU A 160 10.75 -41.30 -15.14
CA GLU A 160 11.50 -42.51 -14.81
C GLU A 160 10.83 -43.20 -13.62
N LEU A 161 10.02 -44.22 -13.90
CA LEU A 161 9.29 -44.97 -12.88
C LEU A 161 10.13 -46.18 -12.43
N TYR A 162 10.45 -46.25 -11.15
CA TYR A 162 11.08 -47.44 -10.56
C TYR A 162 9.99 -48.47 -10.21
N ASN A 163 9.73 -49.38 -11.15
CA ASN A 163 9.11 -50.71 -11.02
C ASN A 163 7.56 -50.85 -10.89
N ASP A 164 6.88 -50.94 -12.03
CA ASP A 164 6.10 -52.08 -12.59
C ASP A 164 5.15 -52.97 -11.74
N SER A 165 4.74 -52.59 -10.53
CA SER A 165 3.84 -53.45 -9.70
C SER A 165 2.33 -53.20 -9.86
N ILE A 166 1.87 -52.54 -10.93
CA ILE A 166 0.43 -52.44 -11.22
C ILE A 166 0.02 -53.70 -11.99
N ARG A 167 -0.60 -54.64 -11.28
CA ARG A 167 -1.27 -55.82 -11.81
C ARG A 167 -2.78 -55.61 -11.82
#